data_AF-A0A8C0W7J7-F1
#
_entry.id   AF-A0A8C0W7J7-F1
#
_cell.length_a   1.000
_cell.length_b   1.000
_cell.length_c   1.000
_cell.angle_alpha   90.00
_cell.angle_beta   90.00
_cell.angle_gamma   90.00
#
_symmetry.space_group_name_H-M   'P 1'
#
loop_
_entity.id
_entity.type
_entity.pdbx_description
1 polymer ?
#
loop_
_entity_poly.entity_id
_entity_poly.type
_entity_poly.pdbx_seq_one_letter_code
_entity_poly.pdbx_strand_id
1 'polypeptide(L)'
;VLRNIEADTYWCMSKLLDGIQDNYTFAQPGIQMKVKMLEELVSRIDEQVHRHLELHEVRYLQFAFRWMNNLLMREVPLRCTIRLWDTYQSEPEGFSHFHLYVCAAFLMRWRKEILEERDFQELLLFLQNLPTAHWDDEDVSLLLAEAYRLKFAFADAPNHYKK
;
A
#
# COMPACT_ATOMS: atom_id res chain seq x y z
N VAL A 1 -35.30 2.10 1.71
CA VAL A 1 -34.11 2.40 0.88
C VAL A 1 -32.92 2.79 1.74
N LEU A 2 -32.91 3.92 2.46
CA LEU A 2 -31.75 4.34 3.29
C LEU A 2 -31.32 3.28 4.33
N ARG A 3 -32.27 2.68 5.07
CA ARG A 3 -31.96 1.61 6.03
C ARG A 3 -31.36 0.35 5.39
N ASN A 4 -31.69 0.06 4.14
CA ASN A 4 -31.12 -1.10 3.44
C ASN A 4 -29.69 -0.79 3.02
N ILE A 5 -29.44 0.39 2.44
CA ILE A 5 -28.09 0.84 2.08
C ILE A 5 -27.18 0.87 3.30
N GLU A 6 -27.68 1.38 4.43
CA GLU A 6 -26.96 1.39 5.71
C GLU A 6 -26.59 -0.03 6.16
N ALA A 7 -27.55 -0.95 6.17
CA ALA A 7 -27.32 -2.34 6.55
C ALA A 7 -26.33 -3.04 5.60
N ASP A 8 -26.47 -2.86 4.29
CA ASP A 8 -25.59 -3.45 3.28
C ASP A 8 -24.16 -2.90 3.44
N THR A 9 -24.02 -1.59 3.64
CA THR A 9 -22.72 -0.94 3.88
C THR A 9 -22.06 -1.46 5.15
N TYR A 10 -22.83 -1.61 6.23
CA TYR A 10 -22.34 -2.17 7.49
C TYR A 10 -21.80 -3.59 7.27
N TRP A 11 -22.59 -4.48 6.67
CA TRP A 11 -22.18 -5.88 6.48
C TRP A 11 -21.02 -6.05 5.52
N CYS A 12 -20.98 -5.30 4.41
CA CYS A 12 -19.84 -5.29 3.49
C CYS A 12 -18.57 -4.82 4.19
N MET A 13 -18.64 -3.72 4.97
CA MET A 13 -17.48 -3.21 5.69
C MET A 13 -17.03 -4.16 6.80
N SER A 14 -17.95 -4.77 7.55
CA SER A 14 -17.61 -5.80 8.54
C SER A 14 -16.87 -6.97 7.90
N LYS A 15 -17.32 -7.44 6.73
CA LYS A 15 -16.66 -8.53 6.00
C LYS A 15 -15.28 -8.17 5.47
N LEU A 16 -15.08 -6.94 5.04
CA LEU A 16 -13.75 -6.44 4.68
C LEU A 16 -12.83 -6.46 5.91
N LEU A 17 -13.30 -5.92 7.04
CA LEU A 17 -12.53 -5.81 8.28
C LEU A 17 -12.20 -7.19 8.90
N ASP A 18 -13.01 -8.21 8.66
CA ASP A 18 -12.74 -9.59 9.12
C ASP A 18 -11.35 -10.09 8.68
N GLY A 19 -10.84 -9.66 7.51
CA GLY A 19 -9.53 -10.06 6.99
C GLY A 19 -8.34 -9.25 7.53
N ILE A 20 -8.58 -8.19 8.30
CA ILE A 20 -7.54 -7.26 8.77
C ILE A 20 -7.79 -6.77 10.21
N GLN A 21 -8.42 -7.59 11.05
CA GLN A 21 -8.81 -7.19 12.41
C GLN A 21 -7.62 -6.74 13.27
N ASP A 22 -6.46 -7.38 13.08
CA ASP A 22 -5.20 -7.08 13.76
C ASP A 22 -4.66 -5.66 13.48
N ASN A 23 -5.10 -5.02 12.39
CA ASN A 23 -4.81 -3.62 12.13
C ASN A 23 -5.44 -2.66 13.16
N TYR A 24 -6.52 -3.08 13.83
CA TYR A 24 -7.36 -2.22 14.65
C TYR A 24 -7.47 -2.68 16.12
N THR A 25 -6.72 -3.71 16.53
CA THR A 25 -6.58 -4.10 17.94
C THR A 25 -5.65 -3.15 18.70
N PHE A 26 -5.55 -3.32 20.02
CA PHE A 26 -4.71 -2.47 20.87
C PHE A 26 -3.26 -2.41 20.36
N ALA A 27 -2.73 -1.18 20.24
CA ALA A 27 -1.41 -0.88 19.66
C ALA A 27 -1.23 -1.24 18.16
N GLN A 28 -2.27 -1.69 17.47
CA GLN A 28 -2.30 -1.93 16.01
C GLN A 28 -1.12 -2.76 15.48
N PRO A 29 -0.87 -3.96 16.04
CA PRO A 29 0.26 -4.80 15.66
C PRO A 29 0.25 -5.18 14.17
N GLY A 30 -0.94 -5.35 13.56
CA GLY A 30 -1.06 -5.66 12.13
C GLY A 30 -0.50 -4.57 11.22
N ILE A 31 -0.71 -3.30 11.57
CA ILE A 31 -0.16 -2.17 10.81
C ILE A 31 1.36 -2.12 10.93
N GLN A 32 1.88 -2.26 12.15
CA GLN A 32 3.33 -2.25 12.38
C GLN A 32 4.03 -3.37 11.61
N MET A 33 3.44 -4.57 11.62
CA MET A 33 3.95 -5.71 10.84
C MET A 33 3.91 -5.41 9.33
N LYS A 34 2.79 -4.93 8.80
CA LYS A 34 2.64 -4.62 7.37
C LYS A 34 3.62 -3.54 6.90
N VAL A 35 3.86 -2.50 7.69
CA VAL A 35 4.86 -1.47 7.38
C VAL A 35 6.26 -2.06 7.34
N LYS A 36 6.62 -2.93 8.30
CA LYS A 36 7.91 -3.63 8.29
C LYS A 36 8.05 -4.56 7.08
N MET A 37 7.00 -5.31 6.75
CA MET A 37 6.99 -6.15 5.55
C MET A 37 7.13 -5.32 4.26
N LEU A 38 6.59 -4.10 4.22
CA LEU A 38 6.74 -3.20 3.07
C LEU A 38 8.19 -2.75 2.94
N GLU A 39 8.81 -2.35 4.05
CA GLU A 39 10.22 -1.99 4.11
C GLU A 39 11.12 -3.14 3.61
N GLU A 40 10.91 -4.35 4.13
CA GLU A 40 11.65 -5.55 3.70
C GLU A 40 11.44 -5.84 2.21
N LEU A 41 10.20 -5.73 1.73
CA LEU A 41 9.86 -5.97 0.33
C LEU A 41 10.51 -4.94 -0.59
N VAL A 42 10.43 -3.65 -0.27
CA VAL A 42 11.05 -2.57 -1.06
C VAL A 42 12.57 -2.70 -1.07
N SER A 43 13.19 -3.09 0.05
CA SER A 43 14.64 -3.34 0.10
C SER A 43 15.12 -4.42 -0.89
N ARG A 44 14.23 -5.37 -1.23
CA ARG A 44 14.50 -6.46 -2.18
C ARG A 44 14.14 -6.11 -3.62
N ILE A 45 13.10 -5.30 -3.83
CA ILE A 45 12.66 -4.86 -5.17
C ILE A 45 13.59 -3.78 -5.70
N ASP A 46 13.88 -2.78 -4.88
CA ASP A 46 14.63 -1.59 -5.26
C ASP A 46 15.46 -1.08 -4.08
N GLU A 47 16.65 -1.66 -3.96
CA GLU A 47 17.61 -1.25 -2.93
C GLU A 47 18.00 0.24 -3.05
N GLN A 48 17.95 0.82 -4.26
CA GLN A 48 18.30 2.22 -4.44
C GLN A 48 17.28 3.14 -3.76
N VAL A 49 15.98 2.89 -3.95
CA VAL A 49 14.92 3.63 -3.26
C VAL A 49 15.00 3.41 -1.75
N HIS A 50 15.16 2.16 -1.31
CA HIS A 50 15.26 1.85 0.11
C HIS A 50 16.41 2.61 0.79
N ARG A 51 17.63 2.53 0.24
CA ARG A 51 18.79 3.26 0.77
C ARG A 51 18.64 4.77 0.69
N HIS A 52 17.95 5.28 -0.33
CA HIS A 52 17.69 6.71 -0.45
C HIS A 52 16.79 7.23 0.67
N LEU A 53 15.75 6.48 1.03
CA LEU A 53 14.90 6.82 2.18
C LEU A 53 15.70 6.78 3.50
N GLU A 54 16.55 5.76 3.70
CA GLU A 54 17.42 5.67 4.87
C GLU A 54 18.42 6.84 4.94
N LEU A 55 19.07 7.17 3.83
CA LEU A 55 20.07 8.24 3.73
C LEU A 55 19.49 9.60 4.13
N HIS A 56 18.23 9.84 3.78
CA HIS A 56 17.52 11.08 4.09
C HIS A 56 16.65 10.95 5.35
N GLU A 57 16.86 9.91 6.18
CA GLU A 57 16.20 9.70 7.47
C GLU A 57 14.66 9.58 7.42
N VAL A 58 14.11 9.19 6.25
CA VAL A 58 12.67 8.94 6.08
C VAL A 58 12.36 7.48 6.44
N ARG A 59 11.69 7.28 7.58
CA ARG A 59 11.22 5.96 8.01
C ARG A 59 9.89 5.61 7.36
N TYR A 60 9.73 4.35 6.95
CA TYR A 60 8.48 3.84 6.34
C TYR A 60 7.23 4.16 7.16
N LEU A 61 7.31 4.07 8.50
CA LEU A 61 6.19 4.37 9.39
C LEU A 61 5.63 5.79 9.22
N GLN A 62 6.45 6.76 8.80
CA GLN A 62 6.04 8.17 8.68
C GLN A 62 5.06 8.41 7.51
N PHE A 63 5.03 7.54 6.49
CA PHE A 63 4.09 7.65 5.37
C PHE A 63 3.20 6.40 5.24
N ALA A 64 3.79 5.20 5.34
CA ALA A 64 3.11 3.95 5.06
C ALA A 64 2.13 3.52 6.16
N PHE A 65 2.21 4.07 7.38
CA PHE A 65 1.19 3.83 8.41
C PHE A 65 -0.21 4.19 7.87
N ARG A 66 -0.34 5.38 7.25
CA ARG A 66 -1.61 5.84 6.68
C ARG A 66 -2.04 5.00 5.49
N TRP A 67 -1.07 4.56 4.67
CA TRP A 67 -1.34 3.68 3.54
C TRP A 67 -1.99 2.37 3.99
N MET A 68 -1.42 1.72 5.01
CA MET A 68 -1.94 0.46 5.56
C MET A 68 -3.24 0.65 6.34
N ASN A 69 -3.33 1.69 7.16
CA ASN A 69 -4.48 1.93 8.04
C ASN A 69 -5.74 2.33 7.27
N ASN A 70 -5.56 2.99 6.13
CA ASN A 70 -6.63 3.51 5.30
C ASN A 70 -6.70 2.87 3.91
N LEU A 71 -5.98 1.75 3.68
CA LEU A 71 -5.99 1.00 2.42
C LEU A 71 -5.78 1.90 1.20
N LEU A 72 -4.80 2.81 1.27
CA LEU A 72 -4.45 3.84 0.29
C LEU A 72 -5.55 4.86 -0.05
N MET A 73 -6.74 4.82 0.57
CA MET A 73 -7.87 5.71 0.22
C MET A 73 -7.59 7.21 0.45
N ARG A 74 -6.52 7.52 1.20
CA ARG A 74 -6.05 8.90 1.47
C ARG A 74 -5.04 9.39 0.42
N GLU A 75 -4.55 8.50 -0.42
CA GLU A 75 -3.49 8.77 -1.41
C GLU A 75 -4.02 8.80 -2.84
N VAL A 76 -5.26 8.39 -3.09
CA VAL A 76 -5.89 8.35 -4.41
C VAL A 76 -7.34 8.86 -4.37
N PRO A 77 -7.89 9.36 -5.50
CA PRO A 77 -9.30 9.75 -5.58
C PRO A 77 -10.25 8.59 -5.24
N LEU A 78 -11.44 8.91 -4.71
CA LEU A 78 -12.43 7.89 -4.31
C LEU A 78 -12.80 6.91 -5.44
N ARG A 79 -12.92 7.39 -6.68
CA ARG A 79 -13.17 6.55 -7.86
C ARG A 79 -12.09 5.46 -8.03
N CYS A 80 -10.82 5.83 -7.79
CA CYS A 80 -9.69 4.92 -7.87
C CYS A 80 -9.70 3.91 -6.71
N THR A 81 -10.08 4.35 -5.50
CA THR A 81 -10.26 3.45 -4.35
C THR A 81 -11.33 2.38 -4.63
N ILE A 82 -12.48 2.78 -5.20
CA ILE A 82 -13.55 1.85 -5.58
C ILE A 82 -13.01 0.83 -6.60
N ARG A 83 -12.38 1.32 -7.67
CA ARG A 83 -11.79 0.45 -8.72
C ARG A 83 -10.71 -0.48 -8.17
N LEU A 84 -9.90 -0.03 -7.21
CA LEU A 84 -8.88 -0.84 -6.55
C LEU A 84 -9.53 -1.95 -5.70
N TRP A 85 -10.62 -1.62 -4.99
CA TRP A 85 -11.33 -2.54 -4.12
C TRP A 85 -12.13 -3.62 -4.87
N ASP A 86 -12.46 -3.40 -6.14
CA ASP A 86 -12.98 -4.46 -7.02
C ASP A 86 -11.99 -5.64 -7.09
N THR A 87 -10.70 -5.33 -7.27
CA THR A 87 -9.65 -6.35 -7.33
C THR A 87 -9.37 -6.94 -5.95
N TYR A 88 -9.40 -6.13 -4.88
CA TYR A 88 -9.19 -6.66 -3.52
C TYR A 88 -10.26 -7.64 -3.08
N GLN A 89 -11.51 -7.46 -3.51
CA GLN A 89 -12.58 -8.42 -3.26
C GLN A 89 -12.46 -9.67 -4.13
N SER A 90 -11.82 -9.57 -5.30
CA SER A 90 -11.64 -10.69 -6.23
C SER A 90 -10.40 -11.53 -5.92
N GLU A 91 -9.40 -10.96 -5.23
CA GLU A 91 -8.18 -11.65 -4.84
C GLU A 91 -8.30 -12.36 -3.49
N PRO A 92 -7.81 -13.61 -3.38
CA PRO A 92 -7.57 -14.22 -2.08
C PRO A 92 -6.67 -13.33 -1.24
N GLU A 93 -7.12 -13.00 -0.02
CA GLU A 93 -6.39 -12.12 0.90
C GLU A 93 -6.04 -10.74 0.29
N GLY A 94 -6.95 -10.21 -0.53
CA GLY A 94 -6.75 -8.96 -1.26
C GLY A 94 -6.44 -7.75 -0.37
N PHE A 95 -7.23 -7.55 0.67
CA PHE A 95 -7.08 -6.43 1.62
C PHE A 95 -5.92 -6.59 2.62
N SER A 96 -5.40 -7.80 2.80
CA SER A 96 -4.33 -8.10 3.75
C SER A 96 -2.98 -8.25 3.04
N HIS A 97 -2.78 -9.36 2.32
CA HIS A 97 -1.51 -9.70 1.68
C HIS A 97 -1.33 -8.94 0.36
N PHE A 98 -2.32 -8.95 -0.54
CA PHE A 98 -2.13 -8.32 -1.86
C PHE A 98 -1.93 -6.79 -1.76
N HIS A 99 -2.59 -6.15 -0.79
CA HIS A 99 -2.41 -4.74 -0.49
C HIS A 99 -0.93 -4.34 -0.27
N LEU A 100 -0.11 -5.23 0.32
CA LEU A 100 1.32 -5.01 0.51
C LEU A 100 2.05 -4.77 -0.83
N TYR A 101 1.76 -5.60 -1.84
CA TYR A 101 2.36 -5.47 -3.16
C TYR A 101 1.83 -4.25 -3.92
N VAL A 102 0.57 -3.86 -3.69
CA VAL A 102 0.04 -2.60 -4.22
C VAL A 102 0.79 -1.41 -3.63
N CYS A 103 1.01 -1.37 -2.31
CA CYS A 103 1.81 -0.32 -1.68
C CYS A 103 3.25 -0.27 -2.22
N ALA A 104 3.88 -1.42 -2.46
CA ALA A 104 5.22 -1.47 -3.07
C ALA A 104 5.21 -0.94 -4.51
N ALA A 105 4.28 -1.41 -5.35
CA ALA A 105 4.12 -0.91 -6.73
C ALA A 105 3.81 0.59 -6.75
N PHE A 106 3.00 1.07 -5.81
CA PHE A 106 2.62 2.47 -5.67
C PHE A 106 3.84 3.34 -5.32
N LEU A 107 4.72 2.89 -4.42
CA LEU A 107 5.99 3.56 -4.15
C LEU A 107 6.91 3.57 -5.38
N MET A 108 7.03 2.43 -6.08
CA MET A 108 7.88 2.30 -7.27
C MET A 108 7.41 3.15 -8.45
N ARG A 109 6.11 3.44 -8.54
CA ARG A 109 5.54 4.36 -9.55
C ARG A 109 6.20 5.74 -9.52
N TRP A 110 6.65 6.18 -8.35
CA TRP A 110 7.24 7.49 -8.10
C TRP A 110 8.75 7.42 -7.85
N ARG A 111 9.38 6.31 -8.22
CA ARG A 111 10.81 6.06 -8.01
C ARG A 111 11.68 7.23 -8.44
N LYS A 112 11.40 7.81 -9.61
CA LYS A 112 12.24 8.85 -10.20
C LYS A 112 12.23 10.10 -9.31
N GLU A 113 11.04 10.57 -8.97
CA GLU A 113 10.80 11.74 -8.13
C GLU A 113 11.37 11.54 -6.72
N ILE A 114 11.19 10.34 -6.14
CA ILE A 114 11.76 9.98 -4.84
C ILE A 114 13.28 10.12 -4.83
N LEU A 115 13.96 9.61 -5.87
CA LEU A 115 15.43 9.63 -5.95
C LEU A 115 16.00 11.01 -6.31
N GLU A 116 15.20 11.88 -6.91
CA GLU A 116 15.58 13.26 -7.24
C GLU A 116 15.49 14.18 -6.00
N GLU A 117 14.55 13.94 -5.10
CA GLU A 117 14.38 14.73 -3.88
C GLU A 117 15.39 14.35 -2.80
N ARG A 118 16.12 15.34 -2.27
CA ARG A 118 17.20 15.15 -1.28
C ARG A 118 16.93 15.87 0.04
N ASP A 119 15.92 16.74 0.09
CA ASP A 119 15.49 17.34 1.33
C ASP A 119 14.54 16.39 2.07
N PHE A 120 14.80 16.15 3.36
CA PHE A 120 13.97 15.26 4.18
C PHE A 120 12.50 15.70 4.25
N GLN A 121 12.26 17.01 4.42
CA GLN A 121 10.93 17.53 4.63
C GLN A 121 10.12 17.44 3.33
N GLU A 122 10.71 17.84 2.21
CA GLU A 122 10.05 17.75 0.90
C GLU A 122 9.82 16.30 0.47
N LEU A 123 10.78 15.39 0.72
CA LEU A 123 10.61 13.97 0.42
C LEU A 123 9.46 13.34 1.23
N LEU A 124 9.39 13.65 2.53
CA LEU A 124 8.30 13.16 3.37
C LEU A 124 6.96 13.76 2.95
N LEU A 125 6.92 15.05 2.63
CA LEU A 125 5.71 15.71 2.15
C LEU A 125 5.24 15.10 0.82
N PHE A 126 6.17 14.81 -0.09
CA PHE A 126 5.89 14.15 -1.36
C PHE A 126 5.28 12.76 -1.16
N LEU A 127 5.89 11.91 -0.32
CA LEU A 127 5.39 10.57 -0.01
C LEU A 127 4.00 10.59 0.67
N GLN A 128 3.68 11.67 1.38
CA GLN A 128 2.37 11.89 1.99
C GLN A 128 1.37 12.61 1.07
N ASN A 129 1.76 13.07 -0.12
CA ASN A 129 0.91 13.82 -1.04
C ASN A 129 1.25 13.50 -2.50
N LEU A 130 1.35 12.20 -2.81
CA LEU A 130 1.66 11.74 -4.15
C LEU A 130 0.62 12.27 -5.16
N PRO A 131 1.04 12.76 -6.35
CA PRO A 131 0.17 13.54 -7.22
C PRO A 131 -0.76 12.65 -8.05
N THR A 132 -1.78 12.09 -7.40
CA THR A 132 -2.74 11.13 -7.98
C THR A 132 -4.11 11.74 -8.31
N ALA A 133 -4.30 13.06 -8.12
CA ALA A 133 -5.61 13.70 -8.29
C ALA A 133 -6.24 13.48 -9.68
N HIS A 134 -5.38 13.37 -10.70
CA HIS A 134 -5.77 13.15 -12.09
C HIS A 134 -5.91 11.66 -12.47
N TRP A 135 -5.60 10.73 -11.56
CA TRP A 135 -5.64 9.30 -11.87
C TRP A 135 -7.03 8.82 -12.28
N ASP A 136 -7.05 7.87 -13.19
CA ASP A 136 -8.26 7.20 -13.66
C ASP A 136 -8.15 5.67 -13.53
N ASP A 137 -9.06 4.94 -14.19
CA ASP A 137 -9.11 3.49 -14.13
C ASP A 137 -7.91 2.83 -14.84
N GLU A 138 -7.27 3.50 -15.80
CA GLU A 138 -6.09 2.99 -16.49
C GLU A 138 -4.88 3.01 -15.56
N ASP A 139 -4.68 4.11 -14.81
CA ASP A 139 -3.63 4.21 -13.80
C ASP A 139 -3.77 3.12 -12.73
N VAL A 140 -5.00 2.89 -12.24
CA VAL A 140 -5.26 1.83 -11.25
C VAL A 140 -5.01 0.45 -11.84
N SER A 141 -5.36 0.23 -13.11
CA SER A 141 -5.13 -1.05 -13.79
C SER A 141 -3.64 -1.34 -13.99
N LEU A 142 -2.85 -0.32 -14.36
CA LEU A 142 -1.39 -0.42 -14.45
C LEU A 142 -0.75 -0.69 -13.08
N LEU A 143 -1.20 0.02 -12.03
CA LEU A 143 -0.73 -0.21 -10.66
C LEU A 143 -0.99 -1.65 -10.21
N LEU A 144 -2.20 -2.16 -10.47
CA LEU A 144 -2.59 -3.53 -10.11
C LEU A 144 -1.78 -4.57 -10.89
N ALA A 145 -1.55 -4.36 -12.20
CA ALA A 145 -0.74 -5.25 -13.02
C ALA A 145 0.69 -5.36 -12.47
N GLU A 146 1.29 -4.22 -12.10
CA GLU A 146 2.62 -4.20 -11.48
C GLU A 146 2.62 -4.86 -10.10
N ALA A 147 1.59 -4.64 -9.29
CA ALA A 147 1.45 -5.30 -7.99
C ALA A 147 1.35 -6.84 -8.14
N TYR A 148 0.61 -7.35 -9.13
CA TYR A 148 0.59 -8.79 -9.44
C TYR A 148 1.97 -9.29 -9.87
N ARG A 149 2.68 -8.55 -10.73
CA ARG A 149 4.03 -8.92 -11.16
C ARG A 149 4.97 -9.04 -9.96
N LEU A 150 4.91 -8.09 -9.02
CA LEU A 150 5.66 -8.13 -7.77
C LEU A 150 5.24 -9.31 -6.88
N LYS A 151 3.93 -9.57 -6.74
CA LYS A 151 3.43 -10.72 -6.00
C LYS A 151 4.04 -12.01 -6.52
N PHE A 152 4.01 -12.27 -7.82
CA PHE A 152 4.61 -13.49 -8.39
C PHE A 152 6.14 -13.53 -8.25
N ALA A 153 6.82 -12.41 -8.45
CA ALA A 153 8.28 -12.37 -8.35
C ALA A 153 8.80 -12.62 -6.92
N PHE A 154 8.01 -12.28 -5.89
CA PHE A 154 8.47 -12.30 -4.49
C PHE A 154 7.66 -13.21 -3.55
N ALA A 155 6.49 -13.73 -3.95
CA ALA A 155 5.74 -14.75 -3.20
C ALA A 155 6.39 -16.14 -3.31
N ASP A 156 6.95 -16.48 -4.48
CA ASP A 156 7.66 -17.74 -4.74
C ASP A 156 9.17 -17.66 -4.46
N ALA A 157 9.58 -16.79 -3.53
CA ALA A 157 10.96 -16.71 -3.05
C ALA A 157 11.12 -17.22 -1.60
N PRO A 158 10.89 -18.52 -1.27
CA PRO A 158 10.96 -19.00 0.10
C PRO A 158 12.37 -19.11 0.70
N ASN A 159 13.48 -18.86 -0.01
CA ASN A 159 14.81 -19.28 0.47
C ASN A 159 15.98 -18.37 0.08
N HIS A 160 15.90 -17.08 0.42
CA HIS A 160 17.11 -16.29 0.68
C HIS A 160 17.11 -15.82 2.14
N TYR A 161 17.08 -16.78 3.06
CA TYR A 161 17.66 -16.57 4.39
C TYR A 161 19.11 -16.12 4.17
N LYS A 162 19.37 -14.82 4.32
CA LYS A 162 20.74 -14.33 4.46
C LYS A 162 21.33 -15.07 5.67
N LYS A 163 22.37 -15.86 5.41
CA LYS A 163 23.28 -16.35 6.46
C LYS A 163 23.90 -15.18 7.21
#